data_AF-A0A917G3V5-F1
#
_entry.id   AF-A0A917G3V5-F1
#
_cell.length_a   1.000
_cell.length_b   1.000
_cell.length_c   1.000
_cell.angle_alpha   90.00
_cell.angle_beta   90.00
_cell.angle_gamma   90.00
#
_symmetry.space_group_name_H-M   'P 1'
#
loop_
_entity.id
_entity.type
_entity.pdbx_description
1 polymer ?
#
loop_
_entity_poly.entity_id
_entity_poly.type
_entity_poly.pdbx_seq_one_letter_code
_entity_poly.pdbx_strand_id
1 'polypeptide(L)'
;MMDKRDLTLNELMVFQSEVRAHEKSAAIAYLMLVGGHLGVHRFYLKRTGTAIAQLILFLVTTGGYALTVLGSAVESEALTLFSLLLLVVPGLVLFIWIIVDLFLMPRMVREYNEKVEQHIIAQIIQHRQHMHMQPQSPGTL
;
A
#
# COMPACT_ATOMS: atom_id res chain seq x y z
N MET A 1 -5.67 -10.14 23.75
CA MET A 1 -5.49 -8.92 22.93
C MET A 1 -5.27 -7.79 23.91
N MET A 2 -4.13 -7.11 23.84
CA MET A 2 -3.81 -6.00 24.75
C MET A 2 -4.56 -4.76 24.27
N ASP A 3 -5.12 -3.99 25.20
CA ASP A 3 -6.06 -2.91 24.89
C ASP A 3 -5.44 -1.56 25.26
N LYS A 4 -5.77 -0.51 24.51
CA LYS A 4 -5.37 0.88 24.81
C LYS A 4 -5.80 1.34 26.21
N ARG A 5 -6.75 0.64 26.82
CA ARG A 5 -7.19 0.83 28.22
C ARG A 5 -6.11 0.50 29.26
N ASP A 6 -5.06 -0.24 28.89
CA ASP A 6 -3.96 -0.63 29.79
C ASP A 6 -2.81 0.40 29.82
N LEU A 7 -2.96 1.53 29.10
CA LEU A 7 -2.00 2.62 29.02
C LEU A 7 -2.28 3.69 30.08
N THR A 8 -1.21 4.24 30.66
CA THR A 8 -1.29 5.45 31.48
C THR A 8 -1.66 6.66 30.61
N LEU A 9 -2.10 7.76 31.22
CA LEU A 9 -2.47 8.98 30.47
C LEU A 9 -1.32 9.54 29.62
N ASN A 10 -0.09 9.50 30.15
CA ASN A 10 1.10 9.95 29.41
C ASN A 10 1.37 9.05 28.20
N GLU A 11 1.31 7.73 28.39
CA GLU A 11 1.50 6.77 27.30
C GLU A 11 0.38 6.84 26.26
N LEU A 12 -0.87 7.07 26.69
CA LEU A 12 -2.01 7.25 25.79
C LEU A 12 -1.84 8.50 24.93
N MET A 13 -1.35 9.60 25.50
CA MET A 13 -1.09 10.83 24.76
C MET A 13 -0.01 10.63 23.70
N VAL A 14 1.11 9.97 24.07
CA VAL A 14 2.18 9.62 23.14
C VAL A 14 1.65 8.69 22.05
N PHE A 15 0.95 7.62 22.43
CA PHE A 15 0.32 6.68 21.50
C PHE A 15 -0.58 7.37 20.47
N GLN A 16 -1.50 8.24 20.91
CA GLN A 16 -2.39 8.96 20.00
C GLN A 16 -1.62 9.87 19.04
N SER A 17 -0.55 10.52 19.51
CA SER A 17 0.30 11.35 18.64
C SER A 17 1.03 10.52 17.59
N GLU A 18 1.59 9.37 17.98
CA GLU A 18 2.36 8.48 17.11
C GLU A 18 1.47 7.79 16.07
N VAL A 19 0.29 7.30 16.49
CA VAL A 19 -0.69 6.68 15.57
C VAL A 19 -1.11 7.70 14.53
N ARG A 20 -1.53 8.90 14.96
CA ARG A 20 -1.95 9.96 14.05
C ARG A 20 -0.84 10.39 13.07
N ALA A 21 0.42 10.35 13.49
CA ALA A 21 1.56 10.66 12.63
C ALA A 21 1.82 9.59 11.55
N HIS A 22 1.50 8.32 11.83
CA HIS A 22 1.81 7.19 10.96
C HIS A 22 0.62 6.64 10.17
N GLU A 23 -0.60 7.04 10.52
CA GLU A 23 -1.83 6.68 9.80
C GLU A 23 -1.81 7.11 8.32
N LYS A 24 -2.46 6.30 7.49
CA LYS A 24 -2.66 6.59 6.07
C LYS A 24 -4.08 7.08 5.87
N SER A 25 -4.22 8.10 5.02
CA SER A 25 -5.53 8.67 4.67
C SER A 25 -6.13 7.92 3.50
N ALA A 26 -7.40 7.51 3.65
CA ALA A 26 -8.16 6.92 2.56
C ALA A 26 -8.35 7.90 1.40
N ALA A 27 -8.56 9.20 1.69
CA ALA A 27 -8.73 10.22 0.67
C ALA A 27 -7.48 10.34 -0.23
N ILE A 28 -6.28 10.31 0.36
CA ILE A 28 -5.02 10.34 -0.41
C ILE A 28 -4.90 9.08 -1.27
N ALA A 29 -5.26 7.92 -0.73
CA ALA A 29 -5.26 6.69 -1.51
C ALA A 29 -6.23 6.76 -2.70
N TYR A 30 -7.41 7.40 -2.54
CA TYR A 30 -8.36 7.63 -3.63
C TYR A 30 -7.85 8.62 -4.67
N LEU A 31 -7.18 9.68 -4.25
CA LEU A 31 -6.51 10.60 -5.17
C LEU A 31 -5.44 9.88 -6.01
N MET A 32 -4.69 8.97 -5.39
CA MET A 32 -3.71 8.14 -6.11
C MET A 32 -4.36 7.14 -7.07
N LEU A 33 -5.54 6.61 -6.73
CA LEU A 33 -6.30 5.71 -7.61
C LEU A 33 -6.77 6.44 -8.88
N VAL A 34 -7.23 7.69 -8.74
CA VAL A 34 -7.56 8.56 -9.89
C VAL A 34 -6.30 8.89 -10.70
N GLY A 35 -5.15 9.02 -10.02
CA GLY A 35 -3.84 9.23 -10.63
C GLY A 35 -3.33 8.08 -11.52
N GLY A 36 -4.01 6.93 -11.54
CA GLY A 36 -3.97 6.04 -12.69
C GLY A 36 -3.64 4.56 -12.43
N HIS A 37 -3.35 3.88 -13.54
CA HIS A 37 -3.24 2.42 -13.62
C HIS A 37 -1.88 1.87 -13.15
N LEU A 38 -0.94 2.75 -12.75
CA LEU A 38 0.43 2.40 -12.35
C LEU A 38 0.51 1.60 -11.04
N GLY A 39 -0.55 1.56 -10.22
CA GLY A 39 -0.56 0.85 -8.93
C GLY A 39 0.03 1.66 -7.76
N VAL A 40 0.14 2.98 -7.89
CA VAL A 40 0.73 3.89 -6.87
C VAL A 40 -0.01 3.83 -5.54
N HIS A 41 -1.34 3.71 -5.55
CA HIS A 41 -2.16 3.56 -4.34
C HIS A 41 -1.80 2.28 -3.54
N ARG A 42 -1.44 1.19 -4.23
CA ARG A 42 -0.97 -0.05 -3.57
C ARG A 42 0.45 0.08 -3.02
N PHE A 43 1.33 0.83 -3.68
CA PHE A 43 2.65 1.18 -3.13
C PHE A 43 2.54 2.03 -1.86
N TYR A 44 1.62 2.99 -1.84
CA TYR A 44 1.35 3.83 -0.67
C TYR A 44 0.93 3.01 0.56
N LEU A 45 0.10 1.99 0.37
CA LEU A 45 -0.36 1.06 1.41
C LEU A 45 0.64 -0.08 1.69
N LYS A 46 1.88 0.03 1.21
CA LYS A 46 2.97 -0.95 1.39
C LYS A 46 2.64 -2.37 0.89
N ARG A 47 1.72 -2.51 -0.07
CA ARG A 47 1.38 -3.80 -0.71
C ARG A 47 2.21 -4.03 -1.99
N THR A 48 3.53 -4.12 -1.82
CA THR A 48 4.52 -4.13 -2.91
C THR A 48 4.28 -5.23 -3.95
N GLY A 49 3.98 -6.46 -3.53
CA GLY A 49 3.78 -7.59 -4.46
C GLY A 49 2.68 -7.32 -5.49
N THR A 50 1.49 -6.93 -5.03
CA THR A 50 0.37 -6.61 -5.94
C THR A 50 0.57 -5.30 -6.70
N ALA A 51 1.32 -4.35 -6.13
CA ALA A 51 1.63 -3.11 -6.82
C ALA A 51 2.57 -3.36 -8.00
N ILE A 52 3.57 -4.23 -7.82
CA ILE A 52 4.48 -4.67 -8.89
C ILE A 52 3.70 -5.43 -9.97
N ALA A 53 2.79 -6.34 -9.59
CA ALA A 53 1.96 -7.05 -10.57
C ALA A 53 1.13 -6.08 -11.44
N GLN A 54 0.53 -5.06 -10.82
CA GLN A 54 -0.23 -4.03 -11.54
C GLN A 54 0.69 -3.19 -12.46
N LEU A 55 1.89 -2.84 -12.00
CA LEU A 55 2.87 -2.12 -12.81
C LEU A 55 3.32 -2.94 -14.03
N ILE A 56 3.58 -4.24 -13.86
CA ILE A 56 3.96 -5.13 -14.97
C ILE A 56 2.82 -5.19 -16.00
N LEU A 57 1.57 -5.39 -15.56
CA LEU A 57 0.41 -5.39 -16.44
C LEU A 57 0.28 -4.06 -17.21
N PHE A 58 0.52 -2.93 -16.54
CA PHE A 58 0.51 -1.61 -17.19
C PHE A 58 1.61 -1.48 -18.24
N LEU A 59 2.83 -1.94 -17.94
CA LEU A 59 3.94 -1.93 -18.90
C LEU A 59 3.68 -2.84 -20.10
N VAL A 60 3.11 -4.03 -19.88
CA VAL A 60 2.70 -4.95 -20.96
C VAL A 60 1.64 -4.30 -21.86
N THR A 61 0.60 -3.71 -21.26
CA THR A 61 -0.47 -3.02 -22.00
C THR A 61 0.09 -1.85 -22.82
N THR A 62 0.93 -1.03 -22.20
CA THR A 62 1.57 0.13 -22.86
C THR A 62 2.54 -0.31 -23.96
N GLY A 63 3.27 -1.41 -23.75
CA GLY A 63 4.12 -2.03 -24.76
C GLY A 63 3.33 -2.58 -25.95
N GLY A 64 2.19 -3.22 -25.71
CA GLY A 64 1.25 -3.66 -26.75
C GLY A 64 0.68 -2.50 -27.56
N TYR A 65 0.34 -1.38 -26.90
CA TYR A 65 -0.07 -0.15 -27.57
C TYR A 65 1.05 0.40 -28.46
N ALA A 66 2.27 0.53 -27.94
CA ALA A 66 3.42 1.00 -28.71
C ALA A 66 3.70 0.09 -29.91
N LEU A 67 3.60 -1.23 -29.74
CA LEU A 67 3.77 -2.20 -30.81
C LEU A 67 2.68 -2.08 -31.88
N THR A 68 1.44 -1.76 -31.49
CA THR A 68 0.34 -1.51 -32.43
C THR A 68 0.64 -0.26 -33.27
N VAL A 69 1.10 0.83 -32.63
CA VAL A 69 1.43 2.10 -33.30
C VAL A 69 2.65 1.98 -34.22
N LEU A 70 3.70 1.28 -33.79
CA LEU A 70 4.91 1.09 -34.61
C LEU A 70 4.70 0.03 -35.69
N GLY A 71 3.97 -1.04 -35.37
CA GLY A 71 3.67 -2.15 -36.27
C GLY A 71 2.74 -1.79 -37.41
N SER A 72 1.98 -0.69 -37.31
CA SER A 72 1.15 -0.21 -38.41
C SER A 72 1.95 0.18 -39.65
N ALA A 73 3.26 0.45 -39.51
CA ALA A 73 4.16 0.71 -40.64
C ALA A 73 4.66 -0.58 -41.33
N VAL A 74 4.44 -1.76 -40.73
CA VAL A 74 5.05 -3.03 -41.13
C VAL A 74 4.10 -3.88 -42.00
N GLU A 75 2.86 -3.43 -42.26
CA GLU A 75 1.83 -4.15 -43.06
C GLU A 75 1.77 -5.68 -42.80
N SER A 76 2.01 -6.09 -41.55
CA SER A 76 2.01 -7.51 -41.15
C SER A 76 0.76 -7.82 -40.34
N GLU A 77 -0.16 -8.58 -40.94
CA GLU A 77 -1.41 -8.98 -40.29
C GLU A 77 -1.18 -9.74 -38.97
N ALA A 78 -0.19 -10.64 -38.95
CA ALA A 78 0.15 -11.44 -37.77
C ALA A 78 0.60 -10.56 -36.60
N LEU A 79 1.44 -9.55 -36.86
CA LEU A 79 1.94 -8.62 -35.85
C LEU A 79 0.81 -7.71 -35.32
N THR A 80 -0.09 -7.26 -36.19
CA THR A 80 -1.26 -6.47 -35.80
C THR A 80 -2.18 -7.26 -34.88
N LEU A 81 -2.50 -8.52 -35.19
CA LEU A 81 -3.36 -9.35 -34.34
C LEU A 81 -2.69 -9.66 -32.99
N PHE A 82 -1.39 -9.98 -33.00
CA PHE A 82 -0.64 -10.26 -31.78
C PHE A 82 -0.56 -9.03 -30.86
N SER A 83 -0.23 -7.85 -31.41
CA SER A 83 -0.17 -6.61 -30.64
C SER A 83 -1.54 -6.20 -30.09
N LEU A 84 -2.61 -6.39 -30.85
CA LEU A 84 -3.98 -6.14 -30.39
C LEU A 84 -4.38 -7.06 -29.22
N LEU A 85 -4.05 -8.35 -29.29
CA LEU A 85 -4.29 -9.29 -28.20
C LEU A 85 -3.53 -8.88 -26.93
N LEU A 86 -2.26 -8.51 -27.08
CA LEU A 86 -1.37 -8.08 -26.00
C LEU A 86 -1.81 -6.74 -25.38
N LEU A 87 -2.53 -5.91 -26.13
CA LEU A 87 -3.15 -4.68 -25.63
C LEU A 87 -4.48 -4.94 -24.90
N VAL A 88 -5.40 -5.65 -25.55
CA VAL A 88 -6.79 -5.77 -25.09
C VAL A 88 -6.90 -6.64 -23.85
N VAL A 89 -6.26 -7.82 -23.83
CA VAL A 89 -6.42 -8.77 -22.71
C VAL A 89 -5.87 -8.17 -21.40
N PRO A 90 -4.62 -7.70 -21.33
CA PRO A 90 -4.09 -7.07 -20.12
C PRO A 90 -4.80 -5.75 -19.78
N GLY A 91 -5.23 -4.98 -20.78
CA GLY A 91 -6.00 -3.75 -20.58
C GLY A 91 -7.34 -3.99 -19.89
N LEU A 92 -8.09 -5.02 -20.30
CA LEU A 92 -9.35 -5.41 -19.65
C LEU A 92 -9.12 -5.89 -18.22
N VAL A 93 -8.07 -6.68 -18.00
CA VAL A 93 -7.70 -7.15 -16.65
C VAL A 93 -7.38 -5.95 -15.75
N LEU A 94 -6.58 -4.98 -16.22
CA LEU A 94 -6.28 -3.76 -15.47
C LEU A 94 -7.52 -2.92 -15.16
N PHE A 95 -8.43 -2.80 -16.13
CA PHE A 95 -9.65 -2.04 -15.96
C PHE A 95 -10.55 -2.64 -14.87
N ILE A 96 -10.76 -3.96 -14.92
CA ILE A 96 -11.50 -4.69 -13.88
C ILE A 96 -10.78 -4.57 -12.53
N TRP A 97 -9.45 -4.69 -12.52
CA TRP A 97 -8.66 -4.60 -11.29
C TRP A 97 -8.86 -3.24 -10.59
N ILE A 98 -8.85 -2.12 -11.31
CA ILE A 98 -9.07 -0.80 -10.70
C ILE A 98 -10.46 -0.67 -10.08
N ILE A 99 -11.49 -1.23 -10.73
CA ILE A 99 -12.83 -1.26 -10.17
C ILE A 99 -12.86 -2.06 -8.87
N VAL A 100 -12.21 -3.23 -8.84
CA VAL A 100 -12.05 -4.03 -7.63
C VAL A 100 -11.32 -3.22 -6.54
N ASP A 101 -10.25 -2.51 -6.90
CA ASP A 101 -9.47 -1.70 -5.98
C ASP A 101 -10.26 -0.56 -5.37
N LEU A 102 -11.19 0.04 -6.12
CA LEU A 102 -12.11 1.06 -5.61
C LEU A 102 -12.88 0.55 -4.37
N PHE A 103 -13.33 -0.71 -4.39
CA PHE A 103 -14.03 -1.34 -3.27
C PHE A 103 -13.10 -1.89 -2.19
N LEU A 104 -11.89 -2.33 -2.56
CA LEU A 104 -10.91 -2.89 -1.61
C LEU A 104 -10.17 -1.81 -0.82
N MET A 105 -10.10 -0.59 -1.34
CA MET A 105 -9.34 0.53 -0.76
C MET A 105 -9.67 0.86 0.69
N PRO A 106 -10.95 1.06 1.10
CA PRO A 106 -11.29 1.33 2.49
C PRO A 106 -10.79 0.24 3.44
N ARG A 107 -10.89 -1.02 3.00
CA ARG A 107 -10.43 -2.17 3.75
C ARG A 107 -8.90 -2.16 3.90
N MET A 108 -8.17 -1.92 2.82
CA MET A 108 -6.70 -1.89 2.85
C MET A 108 -6.14 -0.77 3.74
N VAL A 109 -6.76 0.41 3.70
CA VAL A 109 -6.36 1.55 4.56
C VAL A 109 -6.60 1.20 6.02
N ARG A 110 -7.76 0.64 6.35
CA ARG A 110 -8.07 0.22 7.72
C ARG A 110 -7.11 -0.86 8.22
N GLU A 111 -6.87 -1.90 7.43
CA GLU A 111 -5.91 -2.96 7.76
C GLU A 111 -4.48 -2.42 7.97
N TYR A 112 -4.08 -1.37 7.24
CA TYR A 112 -2.80 -0.72 7.44
C TYR A 112 -2.76 0.07 8.75
N ASN A 113 -3.78 0.89 9.02
CA ASN A 113 -3.83 1.71 10.24
C ASN A 113 -3.93 0.85 11.50
N GLU A 114 -4.69 -0.26 11.46
CA GLU A 114 -4.76 -1.25 12.55
C GLU A 114 -3.38 -1.87 12.85
N LYS A 115 -2.58 -2.17 11.82
CA LYS A 115 -1.21 -2.68 12.00
C LYS A 115 -0.29 -1.64 12.63
N VAL A 116 -0.41 -0.37 12.22
CA VAL A 116 0.33 0.75 12.83
C VAL A 116 -0.03 0.88 14.31
N GLU A 117 -1.33 0.83 14.63
CA GLU A 117 -1.83 0.90 16.00
C GLU A 117 -1.22 -0.21 16.88
N GLN A 118 -1.30 -1.47 16.41
CA GLN A 118 -0.73 -2.61 17.13
C GLN A 118 0.79 -2.52 17.31
N HIS A 119 1.51 -2.02 16.30
CA HIS A 119 2.95 -1.88 16.37
C HIS A 119 3.37 -0.85 17.42
N ILE A 120 2.70 0.30 17.48
CA ILE A 120 3.00 1.36 18.45
C ILE A 120 2.64 0.90 19.87
N ILE A 121 1.50 0.20 20.06
CA ILE A 121 1.16 -0.39 21.37
C ILE A 121 2.27 -1.35 21.83
N ALA A 122 2.74 -2.22 20.94
CA ALA A 122 3.81 -3.16 21.28
C ALA A 122 5.11 -2.44 21.66
N GLN A 123 5.48 -1.36 20.96
CA GLN A 123 6.65 -0.55 21.27
C GLN A 123 6.56 0.12 22.66
N ILE A 124 5.42 0.71 23.01
CA ILE A 124 5.22 1.38 24.30
C ILE A 124 5.34 0.37 25.45
N ILE A 125 4.73 -0.81 25.30
CA ILE A 125 4.76 -1.86 26.31
C ILE A 125 6.17 -2.44 26.47
N GLN A 126 6.85 -2.72 25.37
CA GLN A 126 8.24 -3.18 25.40
C GLN A 126 9.14 -2.15 26.09
N HIS A 127 8.94 -0.86 25.82
CA HIS A 127 9.67 0.22 26.50
C HIS A 127 9.37 0.25 28.01
N ARG A 128 8.10 0.14 28.42
CA ARG A 128 7.68 0.05 29.82
C ARG A 128 8.35 -1.13 30.53
N GLN A 129 8.32 -2.32 29.91
CA GLN A 129 8.94 -3.52 30.44
C GLN A 129 10.44 -3.36 30.63
N HIS A 130 11.14 -2.79 29.64
CA HIS A 130 12.57 -2.54 29.72
C HIS A 130 12.94 -1.55 30.86
N MET A 131 12.14 -0.49 31.04
CA MET A 131 12.33 0.47 32.14
C MET A 131 12.12 -0.17 33.53
N HIS A 132 11.20 -1.11 33.67
CA HIS A 132 10.99 -1.83 34.93
C HIS A 132 12.03 -2.93 35.21
N MET A 133 12.79 -3.37 34.20
CA MET A 133 13.84 -4.38 34.33
C MET A 133 15.24 -3.79 34.58
N GLN A 134 15.43 -2.47 34.49
CA GLN A 134 16.68 -1.85 34.91
C GLN A 134 16.78 -1.90 36.46
N PRO A 135 17.80 -2.57 37.03
CA PRO A 135 18.11 -2.38 38.43
C PRO A 135 18.40 -0.90 38.61
N GLN A 136 17.74 -0.24 39.56
CA GLN A 136 18.17 1.10 39.98
C GLN A 136 19.65 0.98 40.34
N SER A 137 20.56 1.51 39.52
CA SER A 137 21.96 1.55 39.90
C SER A 137 22.00 2.38 41.18
N PRO A 138 22.49 1.85 42.31
CA PRO A 138 22.65 2.65 43.50
C PRO A 138 23.53 3.83 43.08
N GLY A 139 22.98 5.04 43.21
CA GLY A 139 23.72 6.25 42.88
C GLY A 139 25.07 6.17 43.55
N THR A 140 26.14 6.16 42.76
CA THR A 140 27.49 6.39 43.24
C THR A 140 27.53 7.82 43.75
N LEU A 141 27.30 7.94 45.07
CA LEU A 141 27.68 9.08 45.89
C LEU A 141 29.21 9.23 45.90
#